data_AF-A0A2S1TZG1-F1
#
_entry.id   AF-A0A2S1TZG1-F1
#
_cell.length_a   1.000
_cell.length_b   1.000
_cell.length_c   1.000
_cell.angle_alpha   90.00
_cell.angle_beta   90.00
_cell.angle_gamma   90.00
#
_symmetry.space_group_name_H-M   'P 1'
#
loop_
_entity.id
_entity.type
_entity.pdbx_description
1 polymer ?
#
loop_
_entity_poly.entity_id
_entity_poly.type
_entity_poly.pdbx_seq_one_letter_code
_entity_poly.pdbx_strand_id
1 'polypeptide(L)'
;NQGTFIEGASLLYKFTGDEKYLKDAQKTIEYVMTERVDNNGIMSGWKTDGTLQSELARGMASLLKIKPSLWGYEGVYTGERKPITYYEWMRMNADAAWNTRDRVNNITGCQWSDNTPTYPSEGKTWESDACVSAVVMTNVTPEKFPELNKISSPSNASNGKALKTPVNKNCEKLIPYVHNGYNGYWTVDLNADVSKGNRVLLGPQPFEGQWSWTGPNGFTSNDREIVIDNFSNEKAGEYVAKHVSTNGCTDILTFTLKLNEISTPIVIDDSKIKREISPIKIACIGDSITEGYGLNSGEMPWPAQLGHLLDDNYEVRNFGKSGFCLGKKTDYSYWNTSGLNDAKAYQPDIIIMALGTNDADPYRWYQWGYEYKQDYFAMIDEFRTDGKNPIIFSALAPPIFPNESSNQNKVIEEELIPLVRTIADELHAVVIDFHSDLVGRKDLFNDNAHPNEAGAALMAEIAYEAITQSQNNLQAHAEVVDGKVINDNKILVNVGGNIKLSPSSNEEGQWKWTGPNNFNSNSRTIDINNIQNGGIYIVQFTNTKGERSILKYSIILN
;
A
#
# COMPACT_ATOMS: atom_id res chain seq x y z
N ASN A 1 14.14 14.44 23.52
CA ASN A 1 13.67 13.99 22.19
C ASN A 1 13.48 15.20 21.28
N GLN A 2 14.58 15.79 20.83
CA GLN A 2 14.63 17.04 20.06
C GLN A 2 14.31 16.79 18.58
N GLY A 3 14.73 15.65 18.04
CA GLY A 3 14.45 15.24 16.65
C GLY A 3 12.97 15.13 16.33
N THR A 4 12.21 14.39 17.15
CA THR A 4 10.75 14.27 16.97
C THR A 4 10.03 15.62 17.07
N PHE A 5 10.48 16.52 17.95
CA PHE A 5 9.93 17.87 18.03
C PHE A 5 10.20 18.67 16.74
N ILE A 6 11.42 18.62 16.21
CA ILE A 6 11.79 19.27 14.94
C ILE A 6 10.90 18.72 13.80
N GLU A 7 10.71 17.40 13.73
CA GLU A 7 9.87 16.78 12.70
C GLU A 7 8.41 17.23 12.79
N GLY A 8 7.80 17.16 13.97
CA GLY A 8 6.44 17.62 14.19
C GLY A 8 6.25 19.10 13.88
N ALA A 9 7.18 19.96 14.32
CA ALA A 9 7.16 21.39 14.01
C ALA A 9 7.36 21.65 12.51
N SER A 10 8.21 20.89 11.83
CA SER A 10 8.42 21.01 10.38
C SER A 10 7.16 20.65 9.58
N LEU A 11 6.45 19.58 9.99
CA LEU A 11 5.19 19.19 9.37
C LEU A 11 4.10 20.24 9.61
N LEU A 12 3.98 20.76 10.85
CA LEU A 12 3.05 21.85 11.14
C LEU A 12 3.35 23.09 10.31
N TYR A 13 4.63 23.46 10.14
CA TYR A 13 5.02 24.54 9.23
C TYR A 13 4.58 24.25 7.78
N LYS A 14 4.83 23.03 7.27
CA LYS A 14 4.43 22.63 5.91
C LYS A 14 2.93 22.76 5.67
N PHE A 15 2.10 22.38 6.64
CA PHE A 15 0.64 22.39 6.48
C PHE A 15 0.02 23.76 6.75
N THR A 16 0.54 24.51 7.73
CA THR A 16 -0.08 25.76 8.17
C THR A 16 0.54 27.00 7.51
N GLY A 17 1.77 26.89 7.01
CA GLY A 17 2.58 28.05 6.60
C GLY A 17 3.00 28.97 7.75
N ASP A 18 2.69 28.63 9.00
CA ASP A 18 2.97 29.49 10.15
C ASP A 18 4.45 29.41 10.55
N GLU A 19 5.17 30.50 10.28
CA GLU A 19 6.60 30.69 10.53
C GLU A 19 7.00 30.50 12.01
N LYS A 20 6.06 30.51 12.97
CA LYS A 20 6.39 30.19 14.37
C LYS A 20 6.93 28.77 14.52
N TYR A 21 6.37 27.80 13.77
CA TYR A 21 6.79 26.41 13.84
C TYR A 21 8.16 26.19 13.20
N LEU A 22 8.46 26.90 12.10
CA LEU A 22 9.79 26.94 11.51
C LEU A 22 10.83 27.43 12.52
N LYS A 23 10.53 28.54 13.20
CA LYS A 23 11.41 29.14 14.21
C LYS A 23 11.62 28.23 15.42
N ASP A 24 10.59 27.53 15.87
CA ASP A 24 10.70 26.60 16.99
C ASP A 24 11.55 25.36 16.63
N ALA A 25 11.43 24.87 15.40
CA ALA A 25 12.32 23.84 14.87
C ALA A 25 13.79 24.32 14.83
N GLN A 26 14.05 25.52 14.28
CA GLN A 26 15.40 26.09 14.23
C GLN A 26 16.01 26.33 15.61
N LYS A 27 15.24 26.86 16.58
CA LYS A 27 15.69 27.03 17.97
C LYS A 27 16.09 25.70 18.61
N THR A 28 15.36 24.64 18.31
CA THR A 28 15.64 23.30 18.82
C THR A 28 16.93 22.74 18.23
N ILE A 29 17.17 22.97 16.93
CA ILE A 29 18.42 22.62 16.26
C ILE A 29 19.59 23.40 16.89
N GLU A 30 19.47 24.72 17.03
CA GLU A 30 20.51 25.58 17.59
C GLU A 30 20.85 25.19 19.04
N TYR A 31 19.84 24.88 19.85
CA TYR A 31 20.04 24.35 21.21
C TYR A 31 20.91 23.10 21.22
N VAL A 32 20.72 22.19 20.25
CA VAL A 32 21.51 20.97 20.15
C VAL A 32 22.93 21.28 19.66
N MET A 33 23.06 22.15 18.66
CA MET A 33 24.35 22.58 18.11
C MET A 33 25.25 23.27 19.14
N THR A 34 24.69 23.90 20.20
CA THR A 34 25.47 24.56 21.25
C THR A 34 25.57 23.77 22.56
N GLU A 35 24.46 23.19 23.03
CA GLU A 35 24.35 22.62 24.39
C GLU A 35 24.49 21.09 24.42
N ARG A 36 24.51 20.44 23.25
CA ARG A 36 24.47 18.96 23.13
C ARG A 36 25.61 18.37 22.30
N VAL A 37 26.68 19.14 22.13
CA VAL A 37 27.92 18.75 21.44
C VAL A 37 29.12 18.81 22.39
N ASP A 38 30.24 18.21 21.99
CA ASP A 38 31.53 18.41 22.63
C ASP A 38 32.15 19.77 22.24
N ASN A 39 33.36 20.05 22.74
CA ASN A 39 34.08 21.30 22.47
C ASN A 39 34.44 21.51 20.99
N ASN A 40 34.41 20.45 20.18
CA ASN A 40 34.66 20.50 18.75
C ASN A 40 33.37 20.57 17.93
N GLY A 41 32.20 20.55 18.58
CA GLY A 41 30.92 20.57 17.89
C GLY A 41 30.39 19.22 17.46
N ILE A 42 31.02 18.13 17.92
CA ILE A 42 30.62 16.77 17.59
C ILE A 42 29.58 16.29 18.62
N MET A 43 28.54 15.59 18.14
CA MET A 43 27.45 15.04 18.93
C MET A 43 27.88 13.83 19.78
N SER A 44 28.84 14.04 20.68
CA SER A 44 29.45 13.01 21.53
C SER A 44 29.23 13.26 23.03
N GLY A 45 28.62 14.39 23.39
CA GLY A 45 28.46 14.82 24.78
C GLY A 45 27.41 14.04 25.59
N TRP A 46 26.58 13.22 24.94
CA TRP A 46 25.40 12.58 25.56
C TRP A 46 25.51 11.07 25.44
N LYS A 47 25.85 10.42 26.56
CA LYS A 47 26.23 8.99 26.64
C LYS A 47 25.07 7.99 26.58
N THR A 48 23.84 8.45 26.37
CA THR A 48 22.65 7.60 26.38
C THR A 48 22.21 7.32 24.95
N ASP A 49 22.79 6.23 24.42
CA ASP A 49 22.08 5.27 23.56
C ASP A 49 21.92 5.60 22.06
N GLY A 50 22.65 6.53 21.45
CA GLY A 50 22.73 6.71 19.96
C GLY A 50 21.45 7.15 19.24
N THR A 51 20.29 6.89 19.84
CA THR A 51 18.96 7.02 19.28
C THR A 51 18.62 8.49 19.11
N LEU A 52 18.99 9.33 20.08
CA LEU A 52 18.73 10.76 20.03
C LEU A 52 19.52 11.50 18.94
N GLN A 53 20.76 11.06 18.64
CA GLN A 53 21.50 11.59 17.50
C GLN A 53 20.83 11.24 16.17
N SER A 54 20.34 10.00 16.06
CA SER A 54 19.64 9.52 14.86
C SER A 54 18.31 10.26 14.63
N GLU A 55 17.54 10.49 15.70
CA GLU A 55 16.29 11.25 15.63
C GLU A 55 16.53 12.70 15.25
N LEU A 56 17.59 13.32 15.80
CA LEU A 56 17.95 14.68 15.42
C LEU A 56 18.28 14.76 13.94
N ALA A 57 19.12 13.85 13.44
CA ALA A 57 19.52 13.81 12.04
C ALA A 57 18.29 13.67 11.11
N ARG A 58 17.35 12.77 11.45
CA ARG A 58 16.06 12.65 10.73
C ARG A 58 15.22 13.92 10.79
N GLY A 59 15.06 14.51 11.98
CA GLY A 59 14.29 15.74 12.17
C GLY A 59 14.86 16.91 11.36
N MET A 60 16.17 17.11 11.40
CA MET A 60 16.85 18.14 10.59
C MET A 60 16.67 17.89 9.09
N ALA A 61 16.80 16.65 8.64
CA ALA A 61 16.60 16.29 7.24
C ALA A 61 15.16 16.57 6.77
N SER A 62 14.16 16.23 7.60
CA SER A 62 12.75 16.53 7.34
C SER A 62 12.52 18.05 7.20
N LEU A 63 13.10 18.86 8.09
CA LEU A 63 13.03 20.31 7.99
C LEU A 63 13.69 20.84 6.70
N LEU A 64 14.92 20.40 6.42
CA LEU A 64 15.70 20.84 5.27
C LEU A 64 15.09 20.41 3.93
N LYS A 65 14.32 19.32 3.91
CA LYS A 65 13.50 18.92 2.76
C LYS A 65 12.34 19.88 2.53
N ILE A 66 11.71 20.37 3.60
CA ILE A 66 10.58 21.31 3.53
C ILE A 66 11.06 22.74 3.23
N LYS A 67 12.22 23.13 3.75
CA LYS A 67 12.81 24.46 3.58
C LYS A 67 14.28 24.36 3.13
N PRO A 68 14.56 24.03 1.85
CA PRO A 68 15.91 23.77 1.37
C PRO A 68 16.88 24.95 1.50
N SER A 69 16.36 26.18 1.52
CA SER A 69 17.18 27.38 1.80
C SER A 69 17.93 27.31 3.13
N LEU A 70 17.48 26.49 4.09
CA LEU A 70 18.13 26.34 5.38
C LEU A 70 19.44 25.54 5.35
N TRP A 71 19.78 24.86 4.25
CA TRP A 71 21.11 24.22 4.14
C TRP A 71 22.25 25.24 4.32
N GLY A 72 22.07 26.45 3.80
CA GLY A 72 22.99 27.57 3.96
C GLY A 72 22.66 28.51 5.11
N TYR A 73 21.73 28.15 6.00
CA TYR A 73 21.45 28.96 7.18
C TYR A 73 22.65 28.92 8.13
N GLU A 74 23.22 30.09 8.40
CA GLU A 74 24.32 30.26 9.35
C GLU A 74 23.76 30.32 10.78
N GLY A 75 24.00 29.25 11.53
CA GLY A 75 23.73 29.18 12.96
C GLY A 75 25.02 29.32 13.76
N VAL A 76 24.95 28.94 15.04
CA VAL A 76 26.12 28.83 15.90
C VAL A 76 26.22 27.45 16.51
N TYR A 77 27.45 26.97 16.73
CA TYR A 77 27.72 25.68 17.35
C TYR A 77 28.78 25.80 18.46
N THR A 78 28.83 24.79 19.35
CA THR A 78 29.60 24.76 20.61
C THR A 78 29.16 25.80 21.65
N GLY A 79 29.62 25.64 22.90
CA GLY A 79 29.44 26.65 23.94
C GLY A 79 30.13 27.99 23.65
N GLU A 80 31.13 28.02 22.76
CA GLU A 80 31.80 29.23 22.29
C GLU A 80 31.01 29.97 21.17
N ARG A 81 29.89 29.39 20.72
CA ARG A 81 29.00 29.97 19.69
C ARG A 81 29.72 30.39 18.40
N LYS A 82 30.53 29.49 17.85
CA LYS A 82 31.22 29.67 16.56
C LYS A 82 30.20 29.64 15.42
N PRO A 83 30.31 30.48 14.37
CA PRO A 83 29.41 30.44 13.23
C PRO A 83 29.65 29.18 12.39
N ILE A 84 28.58 28.57 11.89
CA ILE A 84 28.63 27.43 10.96
C ILE A 84 27.29 27.31 10.23
N THR A 85 27.30 26.88 8.96
CA THR A 85 26.05 26.54 8.28
C THR A 85 25.49 25.20 8.78
N TYR A 86 24.18 25.00 8.63
CA TYR A 86 23.58 23.69 8.92
C TYR A 86 24.22 22.57 8.09
N TYR A 87 24.51 22.81 6.82
CA TYR A 87 25.25 21.87 5.98
C TYR A 87 26.61 21.50 6.56
N GLU A 88 27.45 22.50 6.86
CA GLU A 88 28.82 22.28 7.36
C GLU A 88 28.80 21.53 8.70
N TRP A 89 27.86 21.86 9.58
CA TRP A 89 27.76 21.21 10.88
C TRP A 89 27.30 19.75 10.79
N MET A 90 26.30 19.47 9.95
CA MET A 90 25.86 18.11 9.67
C MET A 90 26.97 17.30 9.01
N ARG A 91 27.71 17.89 8.05
CA ARG A 91 28.83 17.23 7.38
C ARG A 91 29.95 16.89 8.34
N MET A 92 30.34 17.85 9.17
CA MET A 92 31.34 17.67 10.21
C MET A 92 30.99 16.50 11.15
N ASN A 93 29.73 16.40 11.58
CA ASN A 93 29.28 15.31 12.46
C ASN A 93 29.23 13.96 11.76
N ALA A 94 28.79 13.93 10.51
CA ALA A 94 28.79 12.71 9.71
C ALA A 94 30.22 12.20 9.43
N ASP A 95 31.16 13.10 9.17
CA ASP A 95 32.56 12.78 8.94
C ASP A 95 33.21 12.26 10.23
N ALA A 96 32.93 12.89 11.37
CA ALA A 96 33.39 12.41 12.67
C ALA A 96 32.88 10.98 12.96
N ALA A 97 31.59 10.74 12.76
CA ALA A 97 30.98 9.42 12.94
C ALA A 97 31.55 8.37 11.97
N TRP A 98 31.79 8.73 10.72
CA TRP A 98 32.37 7.82 9.74
C TRP A 98 33.82 7.47 10.07
N ASN A 99 34.61 8.45 10.52
CA ASN A 99 36.04 8.28 10.75
C ASN A 99 36.35 7.49 12.03
N THR A 100 35.47 7.56 13.02
CA THR A 100 35.60 6.85 14.29
C THR A 100 34.99 5.45 14.30
N ARG A 101 34.44 4.99 13.18
CA ARG A 101 33.85 3.64 13.08
C ARG A 101 34.88 2.53 13.29
N ASP A 102 34.43 1.41 13.83
CA ASP A 102 35.18 0.15 13.77
C ASP A 102 35.21 -0.32 12.31
N ARG A 103 36.40 -0.43 11.75
CA ARG A 103 36.61 -0.82 10.34
C ARG A 103 36.48 -2.33 10.12
N VAL A 104 36.53 -3.13 11.19
CA VAL A 104 36.38 -4.58 11.11
C VAL A 104 34.93 -4.93 10.91
N ASN A 105 34.05 -4.47 11.81
CA ASN A 105 32.61 -4.77 11.76
C ASN A 105 31.79 -3.70 11.02
N ASN A 106 32.41 -2.58 10.65
CA ASN A 106 31.78 -1.44 9.98
C ASN A 106 30.59 -0.86 10.77
N ILE A 107 30.79 -0.72 12.08
CA ILE A 107 29.84 -0.10 13.02
C ILE A 107 30.46 1.15 13.62
N THR A 108 29.65 2.16 13.92
CA THR A 108 30.07 3.34 14.69
C THR A 108 29.32 3.33 16.00
N GLY A 109 29.98 3.66 17.12
CA GLY A 109 29.32 3.89 18.40
C GLY A 109 28.63 5.26 18.48
N CYS A 110 28.03 5.56 19.63
CA CYS A 110 27.36 6.84 19.88
C CYS A 110 28.32 7.99 20.30
N GLN A 111 29.62 7.71 20.47
CA GLN A 111 30.65 8.71 20.74
C GLN A 111 31.42 9.01 19.46
N TRP A 112 30.91 9.91 18.63
CA TRP A 112 31.51 10.19 17.32
C TRP A 112 32.85 10.92 17.38
N SER A 113 33.28 11.33 18.58
CA SER A 113 34.61 11.88 18.88
C SER A 113 35.66 10.79 19.14
N ASP A 114 35.24 9.58 19.51
CA ASP A 114 36.12 8.51 19.99
C ASP A 114 36.02 7.28 19.09
N ASN A 115 37.15 6.58 18.88
CA ASN A 115 37.14 5.35 18.07
C ASN A 115 36.22 4.29 18.68
N THR A 116 35.35 3.74 17.84
CA THR A 116 34.43 2.65 18.19
C THR A 116 35.24 1.40 18.50
N PRO A 117 35.07 0.78 19.69
CA PRO A 117 35.76 -0.45 20.03
C PRO A 117 35.43 -1.59 19.06
N THR A 118 36.34 -2.54 18.89
CA THR A 118 36.09 -3.74 18.06
C THR A 118 35.26 -4.80 18.78
N TYR A 119 35.13 -4.69 20.12
CA TYR A 119 34.33 -5.57 20.96
C TYR A 119 33.50 -4.76 21.96
N PRO A 120 32.29 -5.21 22.31
CA PRO A 120 31.53 -4.58 23.39
C PRO A 120 32.27 -4.77 24.71
N SER A 121 31.96 -3.93 25.71
CA SER A 121 32.50 -4.10 27.07
C SER A 121 32.16 -5.50 27.62
N GLU A 122 33.02 -6.03 28.48
CA GLU A 122 32.83 -7.34 29.09
C GLU A 122 31.42 -7.51 29.69
N GLY A 123 30.72 -8.58 29.30
CA GLY A 123 29.35 -8.85 29.73
C GLY A 123 28.26 -8.08 29.00
N LYS A 124 28.59 -7.26 27.99
CA LYS A 124 27.62 -6.56 27.14
C LYS A 124 27.62 -7.08 25.70
N THR A 125 26.50 -6.95 25.02
CA THR A 125 26.39 -7.08 23.56
C THR A 125 26.48 -5.71 22.91
N TRP A 126 26.71 -5.67 21.59
CA TRP A 126 26.45 -4.44 20.83
C TRP A 126 24.97 -4.08 20.96
N GLU A 127 24.69 -2.90 21.49
CA GLU A 127 23.34 -2.36 21.50
C GLU A 127 23.03 -1.88 20.06
N SER A 128 21.85 -2.24 19.53
CA SER A 128 21.48 -1.97 18.14
C SER A 128 21.45 -0.48 17.81
N ASP A 129 21.22 0.34 18.83
CA ASP A 129 21.11 1.79 18.80
C ASP A 129 22.46 2.52 18.65
N ALA A 130 23.55 1.94 19.15
CA ALA A 130 24.92 2.39 18.89
C ALA A 130 25.19 2.40 17.38
N CYS A 131 24.81 1.31 16.69
CA CYS A 131 25.10 1.07 15.28
C CYS A 131 24.30 1.94 14.29
N VAL A 132 23.09 2.40 14.66
CA VAL A 132 22.16 3.05 13.72
C VAL A 132 22.42 4.55 13.58
N SER A 133 22.92 5.20 14.62
CA SER A 133 23.01 6.66 14.70
C SER A 133 23.87 7.31 13.61
N ALA A 134 25.07 6.78 13.40
CA ALA A 134 26.02 7.29 12.41
C ALA A 134 25.52 7.05 10.98
N VAL A 135 24.96 5.87 10.73
CA VAL A 135 24.39 5.49 9.42
C VAL A 135 23.28 6.47 9.02
N VAL A 136 22.46 6.90 9.98
CA VAL A 136 21.40 7.87 9.71
C VAL A 136 21.98 9.26 9.39
N MET A 137 22.93 9.76 10.17
CA MET A 137 23.56 11.08 9.91
C MET A 137 24.30 11.10 8.57
N THR A 138 25.00 10.02 8.19
CA THR A 138 25.64 9.90 6.88
C THR A 138 24.63 9.79 5.74
N ASN A 139 23.50 9.10 5.95
CA ASN A 139 22.46 8.94 4.94
C ASN A 139 21.72 10.24 4.62
N VAL A 140 21.52 11.11 5.62
CA VAL A 140 20.73 12.34 5.43
C VAL A 140 21.56 13.57 5.13
N THR A 141 22.89 13.47 5.19
CA THR A 141 23.80 14.60 4.94
C THR A 141 24.45 14.44 3.56
N PRO A 142 24.18 15.35 2.60
CA PRO A 142 24.78 15.31 1.26
C PRO A 142 26.31 15.50 1.27
N GLU A 143 27.04 14.82 0.39
CA GLU A 143 28.53 14.90 0.32
C GLU A 143 29.05 16.31 -0.02
N LYS A 144 28.24 17.10 -0.73
CA LYS A 144 28.52 18.49 -1.12
C LYS A 144 27.36 19.39 -0.73
N PHE A 145 27.64 20.67 -0.53
CA PHE A 145 26.62 21.68 -0.22
C PHE A 145 25.49 21.60 -1.26
N PRO A 146 24.22 21.43 -0.86
CA PRO A 146 23.11 21.31 -1.80
C PRO A 146 22.90 22.63 -2.57
N GLU A 147 23.03 22.60 -3.90
CA GLU A 147 22.72 23.76 -4.74
C GLU A 147 21.23 24.12 -4.54
N LEU A 148 20.96 25.28 -3.95
CA LEU A 148 19.61 25.73 -3.53
C LEU A 148 18.55 25.75 -4.66
N ASN A 149 19.00 25.66 -5.91
CA ASN A 149 18.16 25.66 -7.12
C ASN A 149 17.94 24.26 -7.74
N LYS A 150 18.34 23.16 -7.10
CA LYS A 150 18.21 21.78 -7.62
C LYS A 150 17.72 20.74 -6.60
N ILE A 151 16.98 21.15 -5.57
CA ILE A 151 16.63 20.23 -4.48
C ILE A 151 15.27 19.57 -4.77
N SER A 152 15.30 18.46 -5.49
CA SER A 152 14.23 17.45 -5.52
C SER A 152 14.79 16.08 -5.12
N SER A 153 14.61 15.75 -3.84
CA SER A 153 14.79 14.43 -3.20
C SER A 153 16.22 14.04 -2.72
N PRO A 154 16.33 13.33 -1.57
CA PRO A 154 17.62 12.93 -0.98
C PRO A 154 18.13 11.58 -1.54
N SER A 155 19.44 11.50 -1.86
CA SER A 155 20.15 10.26 -2.15
C SER A 155 20.77 9.67 -0.88
N ASN A 156 20.37 8.45 -0.52
CA ASN A 156 20.94 7.64 0.55
C ASN A 156 22.40 7.21 0.24
N ALA A 157 23.25 7.16 1.27
CA ALA A 157 24.62 6.65 1.20
C ALA A 157 24.97 5.81 2.43
N SER A 158 25.02 4.48 2.26
CA SER A 158 25.86 3.54 3.02
C SER A 158 25.79 2.16 2.33
N ASN A 159 26.88 1.53 1.87
CA ASN A 159 27.70 0.63 2.68
C ASN A 159 29.08 0.35 2.02
N GLY A 160 30.16 0.45 2.81
CA GLY A 160 31.54 0.22 2.34
C GLY A 160 31.98 -1.25 2.32
N LYS A 161 32.24 -1.78 1.12
CA LYS A 161 33.33 -2.69 0.64
C LYS A 161 32.91 -3.10 -0.80
N ALA A 162 33.74 -3.02 -1.85
CA ALA A 162 35.11 -3.51 -1.95
C ALA A 162 35.94 -2.81 -3.07
N LEU A 163 37.27 -2.86 -2.85
CA LEU A 163 38.36 -2.84 -3.83
C LEU A 163 38.53 -1.63 -4.77
N LYS A 164 39.69 -0.97 -4.64
CA LYS A 164 40.37 -0.33 -5.77
C LYS A 164 40.44 -1.35 -6.91
N THR A 165 39.70 -1.10 -7.97
CA THR A 165 40.13 -1.46 -9.33
C THR A 165 40.50 -0.16 -10.05
N PRO A 166 41.39 -0.20 -11.06
CA PRO A 166 41.96 0.99 -11.68
C PRO A 166 40.84 1.88 -12.23
N VAL A 167 41.11 3.16 -12.45
CA VAL A 167 40.19 4.09 -13.14
C VAL A 167 39.61 3.40 -14.37
N ASN A 168 38.39 2.89 -14.22
CA ASN A 168 37.57 2.43 -15.31
C ASN A 168 36.39 3.37 -15.29
N LYS A 169 36.12 4.00 -16.43
CA LYS A 169 34.88 4.73 -16.69
C LYS A 169 33.72 3.74 -16.56
N ASN A 170 33.32 3.40 -15.34
CA ASN A 170 32.12 2.60 -15.12
C ASN A 170 30.97 3.58 -15.08
N CYS A 171 30.30 3.65 -16.22
CA CYS A 171 29.10 4.42 -16.39
C CYS A 171 27.98 3.82 -15.53
N GLU A 172 27.11 4.66 -15.00
CA GLU A 172 26.02 4.23 -14.13
C GLU A 172 25.08 3.29 -14.91
N LYS A 173 24.69 2.18 -14.27
CA LYS A 173 23.75 1.25 -14.89
C LYS A 173 22.39 1.93 -15.00
N LEU A 174 21.96 2.18 -16.23
CA LEU A 174 20.63 2.73 -16.49
C LEU A 174 19.55 1.71 -16.08
N ILE A 175 18.50 2.17 -15.41
CA ILE A 175 17.36 1.33 -15.01
C ILE A 175 16.13 1.78 -15.80
N PRO A 176 15.56 0.92 -16.64
CA PRO A 176 14.45 1.27 -17.50
C PRO A 176 13.13 1.15 -16.73
N TYR A 177 12.44 2.27 -16.52
CA TYR A 177 11.11 2.26 -15.90
C TYR A 177 10.03 2.56 -16.94
N VAL A 178 8.94 1.79 -16.88
CA VAL A 178 7.75 1.98 -17.71
C VAL A 178 6.52 2.06 -16.83
N HIS A 179 5.58 2.94 -17.19
CA HIS A 179 4.28 3.06 -16.56
C HIS A 179 3.19 2.98 -17.63
N ASN A 180 2.42 1.90 -17.62
CA ASN A 180 1.43 1.61 -18.66
C ASN A 180 0.02 1.96 -18.19
N GLY A 181 -0.66 2.88 -18.90
CA GLY A 181 -2.01 3.34 -18.58
C GLY A 181 -2.08 4.47 -17.54
N TYR A 182 -3.28 5.04 -17.38
CA TYR A 182 -3.53 6.15 -16.45
C TYR A 182 -3.43 5.75 -14.97
N ASN A 183 -3.75 4.49 -14.65
CA ASN A 183 -3.75 3.94 -13.29
C ASN A 183 -2.71 2.80 -13.13
N GLY A 184 -1.72 2.73 -14.03
CA GLY A 184 -0.64 1.74 -13.93
C GLY A 184 0.28 2.01 -12.72
N TYR A 185 1.26 1.13 -12.53
CA TYR A 185 2.39 1.38 -11.64
C TYR A 185 3.68 1.38 -12.45
N TRP A 186 4.73 2.03 -11.94
CA TRP A 186 6.06 1.96 -12.53
C TRP A 186 6.65 0.56 -12.34
N THR A 187 7.01 -0.09 -13.43
CA THR A 187 7.74 -1.37 -13.44
C THR A 187 9.13 -1.19 -14.04
N VAL A 188 10.08 -2.05 -13.64
CA VAL A 188 11.42 -2.09 -14.24
C VAL A 188 11.38 -3.02 -15.45
N ASP A 189 11.20 -2.46 -16.64
CA ASP A 189 11.11 -3.21 -17.90
C ASP A 189 11.61 -2.35 -19.08
N LEU A 190 12.09 -3.01 -20.13
CA LEU A 190 12.40 -2.40 -21.42
C LEU A 190 11.26 -2.56 -22.42
N ASN A 191 10.25 -3.36 -22.11
CA ASN A 191 9.16 -3.65 -23.02
C ASN A 191 7.84 -3.23 -22.39
N ALA A 192 6.92 -2.72 -23.20
CA ALA A 192 5.53 -2.61 -22.79
C ALA A 192 4.59 -2.82 -23.97
N ASP A 193 3.56 -3.62 -23.72
CA ASP A 193 2.42 -3.81 -24.60
C ASP A 193 1.34 -2.78 -24.22
N VAL A 194 1.14 -1.77 -25.07
CA VAL A 194 0.31 -0.59 -24.77
C VAL A 194 -0.96 -0.63 -25.63
N SER A 195 -2.12 -0.58 -24.99
CA SER A 195 -3.41 -0.58 -25.69
C SER A 195 -3.63 0.70 -26.51
N LYS A 196 -4.31 0.58 -27.66
CA LYS A 196 -4.65 1.72 -28.52
C LYS A 196 -5.41 2.80 -27.74
N GLY A 197 -4.98 4.05 -27.82
CA GLY A 197 -5.59 5.20 -27.16
C GLY A 197 -5.07 5.48 -25.74
N ASN A 198 -4.36 4.54 -25.11
CA ASN A 198 -3.82 4.74 -23.76
C ASN A 198 -2.60 5.66 -23.75
N ARG A 199 -2.22 6.06 -22.53
CA ARG A 199 -0.96 6.71 -22.21
C ARG A 199 0.06 5.68 -21.76
N VAL A 200 1.33 5.90 -22.09
CA VAL A 200 2.48 5.23 -21.47
C VAL A 200 3.54 6.26 -21.10
N LEU A 201 4.19 6.09 -19.94
CA LEU A 201 5.32 6.92 -19.52
C LEU A 201 6.59 6.06 -19.48
N LEU A 202 7.69 6.60 -19.99
CA LEU A 202 9.02 6.00 -19.90
C LEU A 202 9.89 6.92 -19.06
N GLY A 203 10.48 6.38 -17.99
CA GLY A 203 11.16 7.18 -16.97
C GLY A 203 12.46 6.57 -16.49
N PRO A 204 13.45 6.37 -17.37
CA PRO A 204 14.69 5.70 -17.03
C PRO A 204 15.46 6.45 -15.93
N GLN A 205 16.13 5.68 -15.08
CA GLN A 205 17.12 6.17 -14.13
C GLN A 205 18.52 6.16 -14.74
N PRO A 206 19.44 7.03 -14.29
CA PRO A 206 19.31 7.94 -13.13
C PRO A 206 18.53 9.24 -13.43
N PHE A 207 18.10 9.92 -12.36
CA PHE A 207 17.53 11.28 -12.41
C PHE A 207 18.55 12.32 -12.92
N GLU A 208 19.82 12.12 -12.57
CA GLU A 208 20.93 13.03 -12.88
C GLU A 208 21.50 12.79 -14.29
N GLY A 209 22.20 13.79 -14.84
CA GLY A 209 22.78 13.73 -16.19
C GLY A 209 21.88 14.35 -17.25
N GLN A 210 22.18 14.10 -18.53
CA GLN A 210 21.40 14.61 -19.66
C GLN A 210 20.80 13.45 -20.42
N TRP A 211 19.50 13.54 -20.71
CA TRP A 211 18.77 12.57 -21.50
C TRP A 211 18.45 13.15 -22.87
N SER A 212 18.49 12.30 -23.87
CA SER A 212 17.99 12.61 -25.21
C SER A 212 17.31 11.38 -25.77
N TRP A 213 16.20 11.58 -26.44
CA TRP A 213 15.35 10.52 -26.95
C TRP A 213 15.24 10.62 -28.46
N THR A 214 15.18 9.45 -29.09
CA THR A 214 14.67 9.31 -30.45
C THR A 214 13.63 8.20 -30.47
N GLY A 215 12.61 8.33 -31.30
CA GLY A 215 11.55 7.34 -31.40
C GLY A 215 10.82 7.35 -32.75
N PRO A 216 9.74 6.58 -32.87
CA PRO A 216 8.93 6.48 -34.08
C PRO A 216 8.48 7.85 -34.61
N ASN A 217 8.31 7.95 -35.94
CA ASN A 217 7.88 9.16 -36.65
C ASN A 217 8.69 10.42 -36.33
N GLY A 218 9.98 10.27 -36.04
CA GLY A 218 10.87 11.39 -35.76
C GLY A 218 10.64 12.02 -34.38
N PHE A 219 10.01 11.29 -33.45
CA PHE A 219 9.90 11.74 -32.07
C PHE A 219 11.28 12.02 -31.47
N THR A 220 11.42 13.16 -30.80
CA THR A 220 12.61 13.52 -30.02
C THR A 220 12.21 14.23 -28.73
N SER A 221 12.96 14.01 -27.65
CA SER A 221 12.81 14.77 -26.40
C SER A 221 14.15 14.87 -25.68
N ASN A 222 14.34 15.89 -24.84
CA ASN A 222 15.45 15.98 -23.90
C ASN A 222 15.00 15.82 -22.43
N ASP A 223 13.71 15.56 -22.21
CA ASP A 223 13.18 15.26 -20.89
C ASP A 223 13.67 13.86 -20.45
N ARG A 224 13.89 13.68 -19.15
CA ARG A 224 14.20 12.35 -18.62
C ARG A 224 13.00 11.43 -18.75
N GLU A 225 11.84 11.89 -18.29
CA GLU A 225 10.58 11.17 -18.42
C GLU A 225 9.83 11.66 -19.64
N ILE A 226 9.43 10.75 -20.51
CA ILE A 226 8.61 11.07 -21.67
C ILE A 226 7.22 10.46 -21.53
N VAL A 227 6.21 11.24 -21.93
CA VAL A 227 4.81 10.82 -21.95
C VAL A 227 4.40 10.59 -23.40
N ILE A 228 3.89 9.40 -23.69
CA ILE A 228 3.37 9.05 -25.00
C ILE A 228 1.86 8.86 -24.84
N ASP A 229 1.13 9.93 -25.13
CA ASP A 229 -0.33 9.96 -25.07
C ASP A 229 -0.98 9.42 -26.33
N ASN A 230 -2.24 8.95 -26.21
CA ASN A 230 -3.06 8.45 -27.32
C ASN A 230 -2.26 7.48 -28.23
N PHE A 231 -1.83 6.36 -27.63
CA PHE A 231 -0.95 5.39 -28.26
C PHE A 231 -1.60 4.75 -29.51
N SER A 232 -0.84 4.59 -30.58
CA SER A 232 -1.32 4.06 -31.87
C SER A 232 -0.22 3.26 -32.56
N ASN A 233 -0.53 2.57 -33.65
CA ASN A 233 0.46 1.80 -34.41
C ASN A 233 1.63 2.66 -34.91
N GLU A 234 1.36 3.94 -35.20
CA GLU A 234 2.35 4.93 -35.60
C GLU A 234 3.33 5.32 -34.49
N LYS A 235 2.94 5.11 -33.22
CA LYS A 235 3.78 5.35 -32.03
C LYS A 235 4.37 4.06 -31.47
N ALA A 236 4.04 2.90 -32.04
CA ALA A 236 4.68 1.65 -31.71
C ALA A 236 6.08 1.59 -32.34
N GLY A 237 7.01 0.99 -31.62
CA GLY A 237 8.40 0.87 -32.03
C GLY A 237 9.37 1.16 -30.88
N GLU A 238 10.62 1.39 -31.26
CA GLU A 238 11.72 1.58 -30.33
C GLU A 238 11.88 3.05 -29.95
N TYR A 239 11.90 3.32 -28.65
CA TYR A 239 12.27 4.60 -28.06
C TYR A 239 13.66 4.48 -27.47
N VAL A 240 14.63 5.12 -28.11
CA VAL A 240 16.04 5.05 -27.77
C VAL A 240 16.37 6.24 -26.87
N ALA A 241 16.61 5.97 -25.59
CA ALA A 241 17.04 6.92 -24.59
C ALA A 241 18.57 6.90 -24.50
N LYS A 242 19.21 8.01 -24.85
CA LYS A 242 20.64 8.22 -24.66
C LYS A 242 20.86 9.06 -23.42
N HIS A 243 21.61 8.52 -22.47
CA HIS A 243 22.05 9.21 -21.27
C HIS A 243 23.49 9.69 -21.44
N VAL A 244 23.76 10.92 -21.02
CA VAL A 244 25.12 11.40 -20.80
C VAL A 244 25.24 11.73 -19.31
N SER A 245 26.03 10.92 -18.59
CA SER A 245 26.20 11.13 -17.15
C SER A 245 26.99 12.40 -16.86
N THR A 246 26.88 12.91 -15.64
CA THR A 246 27.66 14.06 -15.16
C THR A 246 29.17 13.84 -15.22
N ASN A 247 29.61 12.57 -15.27
CA ASN A 247 31.00 12.16 -15.43
C ASN A 247 31.43 11.97 -16.90
N GLY A 248 30.57 12.34 -17.86
CA GLY A 248 30.85 12.28 -19.30
C GLY A 248 30.79 10.88 -19.91
N CYS A 249 30.19 9.92 -19.23
CA CYS A 249 29.82 8.63 -19.81
C CYS A 249 28.62 8.78 -20.73
N THR A 250 28.49 7.89 -21.72
CA THR A 250 27.33 7.87 -22.62
C THR A 250 26.82 6.45 -22.76
N ASP A 251 25.57 6.24 -22.37
CA ASP A 251 24.90 4.94 -22.44
C ASP A 251 23.53 5.08 -23.10
N ILE A 252 22.99 3.95 -23.56
CA ILE A 252 21.72 3.91 -24.30
C ILE A 252 20.81 2.84 -23.68
N LEU A 253 19.54 3.18 -23.50
CA LEU A 253 18.44 2.23 -23.30
C LEU A 253 17.53 2.26 -24.52
N THR A 254 17.03 1.10 -24.93
CA THR A 254 16.01 1.00 -25.97
C THR A 254 14.76 0.40 -25.37
N PHE A 255 13.73 1.23 -25.22
CA PHE A 255 12.40 0.77 -24.83
C PHE A 255 11.65 0.31 -26.08
N THR A 256 11.09 -0.89 -26.05
CA THR A 256 10.26 -1.42 -27.14
C THR A 256 8.80 -1.32 -26.73
N LEU A 257 8.08 -0.41 -27.36
CA LEU A 257 6.64 -0.28 -27.18
C LEU A 257 5.92 -0.99 -28.31
N LYS A 258 5.13 -1.99 -27.97
CA LYS A 258 4.28 -2.68 -28.93
C LYS A 258 2.87 -2.17 -28.76
N LEU A 259 2.18 -1.96 -29.88
CA LEU A 259 0.74 -1.85 -29.82
C LEU A 259 0.24 -3.20 -29.34
N ASN A 260 -0.34 -3.21 -28.15
CA ASN A 260 -1.21 -4.30 -27.75
C ASN A 260 -2.44 -4.16 -28.64
N GLU A 261 -2.32 -4.66 -29.87
CA GLU A 261 -3.49 -5.03 -30.64
C GLU A 261 -4.15 -6.09 -29.76
N ILE A 262 -5.18 -5.65 -29.03
CA ILE A 262 -6.27 -6.54 -28.72
C ILE A 262 -6.57 -7.13 -30.09
N SER A 263 -6.12 -8.37 -30.35
CA SER A 263 -6.63 -9.18 -31.43
C SER A 263 -8.12 -8.96 -31.30
N THR A 264 -8.74 -8.26 -32.28
CA THR A 264 -10.16 -7.87 -32.28
C THR A 264 -10.87 -8.80 -31.35
N PRO A 265 -11.44 -8.33 -30.21
CA PRO A 265 -11.89 -9.22 -29.14
C PRO A 265 -12.51 -10.39 -29.85
N ILE A 266 -11.94 -11.59 -29.67
CA ILE A 266 -12.64 -12.76 -30.19
C ILE A 266 -14.00 -12.56 -29.56
N VAL A 267 -14.99 -12.24 -30.39
CA VAL A 267 -16.37 -12.21 -29.96
C VAL A 267 -16.62 -13.70 -29.78
N ILE A 268 -16.14 -14.20 -28.64
CA ILE A 268 -16.61 -15.45 -28.12
C ILE A 268 -18.04 -15.09 -27.86
N ASP A 269 -18.91 -15.65 -28.69
CA ASP A 269 -20.33 -15.59 -28.44
C ASP A 269 -20.52 -16.28 -27.08
N ASP A 270 -20.54 -15.50 -25.99
CA ASP A 270 -20.62 -16.00 -24.61
C ASP A 270 -21.82 -16.95 -24.45
N SER A 271 -22.85 -16.81 -25.30
CA SER A 271 -24.00 -17.72 -25.36
C SER A 271 -23.67 -19.13 -25.85
N LYS A 272 -22.52 -19.35 -26.51
CA LYS A 272 -22.02 -20.64 -27.00
C LYS A 272 -20.98 -21.27 -26.07
N ILE A 273 -20.47 -20.54 -25.09
CA ILE A 273 -19.54 -21.05 -24.10
C ILE A 273 -20.29 -21.93 -23.10
N LYS A 274 -19.86 -23.18 -22.92
CA LYS A 274 -20.30 -24.01 -21.79
C LYS A 274 -19.43 -23.72 -20.57
N ARG A 275 -19.95 -22.94 -19.62
CA ARG A 275 -19.34 -22.73 -18.29
C ARG A 275 -20.32 -23.18 -17.21
N GLU A 276 -19.86 -24.04 -16.30
CA GLU A 276 -20.54 -24.22 -15.02
C GLU A 276 -20.18 -23.00 -14.15
N ILE A 277 -21.02 -21.96 -14.17
CA ILE A 277 -20.75 -20.72 -13.44
C ILE A 277 -21.13 -20.94 -11.98
N SER A 278 -20.13 -21.09 -11.12
CA SER A 278 -20.27 -20.95 -9.67
C SER A 278 -19.49 -19.70 -9.25
N PRO A 279 -20.10 -18.51 -9.26
CA PRO A 279 -19.40 -17.28 -8.89
C PRO A 279 -18.97 -17.31 -7.43
N ILE A 280 -17.98 -16.49 -7.07
CA ILE A 280 -17.67 -16.22 -5.65
C ILE A 280 -18.82 -15.45 -5.07
N LYS A 281 -19.40 -16.01 -4.02
CA LYS A 281 -20.54 -15.44 -3.34
C LYS A 281 -20.09 -14.50 -2.23
N ILE A 282 -20.43 -13.23 -2.36
CA ILE A 282 -20.19 -12.20 -1.34
C ILE A 282 -21.52 -11.90 -0.63
N ALA A 283 -21.58 -12.17 0.67
CA ALA A 283 -22.70 -11.73 1.50
C ALA A 283 -22.34 -10.41 2.19
N CYS A 284 -23.08 -9.35 1.87
CA CYS A 284 -23.00 -8.05 2.57
C CYS A 284 -24.02 -8.05 3.72
N ILE A 285 -23.55 -8.29 4.94
CA ILE A 285 -24.36 -8.35 6.15
C ILE A 285 -24.28 -6.99 6.85
N GLY A 286 -25.41 -6.34 7.07
CA GLY A 286 -25.41 -4.99 7.63
C GLY A 286 -26.77 -4.48 8.06
N ASP A 287 -26.82 -3.20 8.42
CA ASP A 287 -28.01 -2.52 8.86
C ASP A 287 -28.71 -1.75 7.71
N SER A 288 -29.40 -0.65 8.01
CA SER A 288 -30.08 0.22 7.03
C SER A 288 -29.13 0.81 6.00
N ILE A 289 -27.88 1.05 6.37
CA ILE A 289 -26.86 1.60 5.47
C ILE A 289 -26.52 0.58 4.38
N THR A 290 -26.47 -0.70 4.75
CA THR A 290 -26.24 -1.78 3.80
C THR A 290 -27.49 -2.08 2.99
N GLU A 291 -28.68 -2.05 3.60
CA GLU A 291 -29.96 -2.25 2.90
C GLU A 291 -30.20 -1.18 1.81
N GLY A 292 -29.69 0.04 2.01
CA GLY A 292 -29.92 1.18 1.12
C GLY A 292 -31.10 2.05 1.54
N TYR A 293 -31.36 2.14 2.85
CA TYR A 293 -32.47 2.94 3.37
C TYR A 293 -32.37 4.40 2.91
N GLY A 294 -33.49 4.95 2.45
CA GLY A 294 -33.57 6.33 1.99
C GLY A 294 -33.18 6.56 0.53
N LEU A 295 -32.72 5.53 -0.20
CA LEU A 295 -32.49 5.62 -1.65
C LEU A 295 -33.81 5.62 -2.43
N ASN A 296 -33.85 6.36 -3.52
CA ASN A 296 -35.00 6.44 -4.42
C ASN A 296 -35.11 5.19 -5.32
N SER A 297 -36.28 5.00 -5.92
CA SER A 297 -36.46 3.95 -6.93
C SER A 297 -35.53 4.21 -8.12
N GLY A 298 -34.66 3.24 -8.42
CA GLY A 298 -33.66 3.32 -9.48
C GLY A 298 -32.25 3.61 -8.99
N GLU A 299 -32.09 4.10 -7.75
CA GLU A 299 -30.78 4.24 -7.11
C GLU A 299 -30.32 2.91 -6.51
N MET A 300 -29.00 2.71 -6.45
CA MET A 300 -28.40 1.44 -6.03
C MET A 300 -27.69 1.54 -4.67
N PRO A 301 -27.92 0.60 -3.74
CA PRO A 301 -27.13 0.53 -2.51
C PRO A 301 -25.70 0.06 -2.78
N TRP A 302 -24.79 0.32 -1.84
CA TRP A 302 -23.37 0.00 -2.02
C TRP A 302 -23.09 -1.48 -2.35
N PRO A 303 -23.83 -2.50 -1.84
CA PRO A 303 -23.59 -3.88 -2.27
C PRO A 303 -23.92 -4.12 -3.75
N ALA A 304 -24.95 -3.45 -4.26
CA ALA A 304 -25.33 -3.57 -5.67
C ALA A 304 -24.30 -2.87 -6.57
N GLN A 305 -23.86 -1.68 -6.17
CA GLN A 305 -22.80 -0.96 -6.89
C GLN A 305 -21.46 -1.72 -6.83
N LEU A 306 -21.10 -2.33 -5.69
CA LEU A 306 -19.95 -3.22 -5.57
C LEU A 306 -20.04 -4.40 -6.54
N GLY A 307 -21.23 -4.99 -6.68
CA GLY A 307 -21.48 -6.05 -7.66
C GLY A 307 -21.26 -5.63 -9.11
N HIS A 308 -21.42 -4.34 -9.45
CA HIS A 308 -21.11 -3.80 -10.78
C HIS A 308 -19.62 -3.47 -10.97
N LEU A 309 -18.91 -3.12 -9.90
CA LEU A 309 -17.46 -2.90 -9.94
C LEU A 309 -16.69 -4.21 -10.06
N LEU A 310 -17.22 -5.27 -9.44
CA LEU A 310 -16.68 -6.63 -9.58
C LEU A 310 -17.14 -7.26 -10.90
N ASP A 311 -16.30 -8.11 -11.49
CA ASP A 311 -16.62 -8.82 -12.72
C ASP A 311 -17.60 -9.99 -12.50
N ASP A 312 -18.05 -10.63 -13.60
CA ASP A 312 -18.99 -11.76 -13.61
C ASP A 312 -18.49 -13.01 -12.84
N ASN A 313 -17.28 -12.98 -12.27
CA ASN A 313 -16.83 -14.03 -11.39
C ASN A 313 -17.34 -13.86 -9.95
N TYR A 314 -17.93 -12.72 -9.60
CA TYR A 314 -18.50 -12.46 -8.29
C TYR A 314 -20.01 -12.35 -8.37
N GLU A 315 -20.67 -12.80 -7.32
CA GLU A 315 -22.07 -12.53 -7.08
C GLU A 315 -22.16 -11.86 -5.71
N VAL A 316 -22.59 -10.60 -5.69
CA VAL A 316 -22.75 -9.83 -4.46
C VAL A 316 -24.21 -9.80 -4.10
N ARG A 317 -24.55 -10.18 -2.87
CA ARG A 317 -25.92 -10.12 -2.35
C ARG A 317 -26.00 -9.27 -1.10
N ASN A 318 -27.02 -8.42 -1.10
CA ASN A 318 -27.36 -7.54 -0.01
C ASN A 318 -28.24 -8.29 1.02
N PHE A 319 -27.75 -8.39 2.25
CA PHE A 319 -28.50 -8.93 3.39
C PHE A 319 -28.74 -7.86 4.47
N GLY A 320 -28.61 -6.58 4.13
CA GLY A 320 -28.89 -5.47 5.03
C GLY A 320 -30.31 -5.52 5.61
N LYS A 321 -30.45 -5.14 6.89
CA LYS A 321 -31.75 -5.01 7.56
C LYS A 321 -31.84 -3.71 8.36
N SER A 322 -32.72 -2.80 7.94
CA SER A 322 -32.87 -1.49 8.57
C SER A 322 -33.15 -1.54 10.06
N GLY A 323 -32.41 -0.73 10.82
CA GLY A 323 -32.60 -0.52 12.26
C GLY A 323 -32.06 -1.64 13.17
N PHE A 324 -31.48 -2.70 12.61
CA PHE A 324 -30.97 -3.82 13.41
C PHE A 324 -29.52 -3.63 13.87
N CYS A 325 -29.24 -4.19 15.04
CA CYS A 325 -27.96 -4.22 15.74
C CYS A 325 -27.32 -5.61 15.63
N LEU A 326 -26.00 -5.69 15.79
CA LEU A 326 -25.30 -6.96 15.89
C LEU A 326 -25.62 -7.70 17.20
N GLY A 327 -25.71 -7.00 18.32
CA GLY A 327 -25.83 -7.62 19.64
C GLY A 327 -27.10 -8.45 19.82
N LYS A 328 -27.01 -9.62 20.44
CA LYS A 328 -28.13 -10.56 20.67
C LYS A 328 -29.19 -10.01 21.62
N LYS A 329 -28.75 -9.24 22.63
CA LYS A 329 -29.61 -8.70 23.69
C LYS A 329 -30.23 -7.35 23.37
N THR A 330 -29.86 -6.76 22.26
CA THR A 330 -30.42 -5.48 21.82
C THR A 330 -31.92 -5.62 21.53
N ASP A 331 -32.64 -4.53 21.68
CA ASP A 331 -34.05 -4.39 21.35
C ASP A 331 -34.36 -4.67 19.86
N TYR A 332 -33.38 -4.49 18.98
CA TYR A 332 -33.46 -4.79 17.54
C TYR A 332 -32.30 -5.69 17.08
N SER A 333 -32.30 -6.95 17.49
CA SER A 333 -31.20 -7.88 17.18
C SER A 333 -31.29 -8.51 15.78
N TYR A 334 -30.23 -8.36 14.96
CA TYR A 334 -30.14 -8.92 13.60
C TYR A 334 -30.31 -10.45 13.56
N TRP A 335 -29.96 -11.12 14.67
CA TRP A 335 -30.10 -12.57 14.88
C TRP A 335 -31.53 -13.09 14.70
N ASN A 336 -32.52 -12.23 14.89
CA ASN A 336 -33.94 -12.58 14.79
C ASN A 336 -34.55 -12.24 13.43
N THR A 337 -33.73 -11.87 12.44
CA THR A 337 -34.19 -11.46 11.11
C THR A 337 -34.10 -12.60 10.10
N SER A 338 -34.85 -12.49 8.99
CA SER A 338 -34.63 -13.38 7.85
C SER A 338 -33.24 -13.20 7.23
N GLY A 339 -32.63 -12.02 7.37
CA GLY A 339 -31.34 -11.67 6.75
C GLY A 339 -30.22 -12.63 7.13
N LEU A 340 -30.16 -13.07 8.40
CA LEU A 340 -29.21 -14.09 8.82
C LEU A 340 -29.46 -15.45 8.15
N ASN A 341 -30.72 -15.90 8.14
CA ASN A 341 -31.08 -17.18 7.53
C ASN A 341 -30.84 -17.18 6.02
N ASP A 342 -31.19 -16.09 5.34
CA ASP A 342 -31.01 -15.91 3.91
C ASP A 342 -29.51 -15.86 3.56
N ALA A 343 -28.70 -15.16 4.35
CA ALA A 343 -27.24 -15.13 4.19
C ALA A 343 -26.60 -16.51 4.40
N LYS A 344 -27.05 -17.28 5.38
CA LYS A 344 -26.55 -18.66 5.61
C LYS A 344 -26.93 -19.59 4.46
N ALA A 345 -28.19 -19.52 4.02
CA ALA A 345 -28.69 -20.30 2.88
C ALA A 345 -27.95 -19.97 1.58
N TYR A 346 -27.44 -18.74 1.45
CA TYR A 346 -26.64 -18.32 0.30
C TYR A 346 -25.28 -19.06 0.21
N GLN A 347 -24.75 -19.53 1.35
CA GLN A 347 -23.45 -20.18 1.49
C GLN A 347 -22.29 -19.34 0.91
N PRO A 348 -22.06 -18.14 1.47
CA PRO A 348 -21.05 -17.22 0.95
C PRO A 348 -19.63 -17.80 1.04
N ASP A 349 -18.78 -17.38 0.11
CA ASP A 349 -17.34 -17.59 0.15
C ASP A 349 -16.64 -16.41 0.85
N ILE A 350 -17.26 -15.22 0.78
CA ILE A 350 -16.81 -13.98 1.41
C ILE A 350 -17.96 -13.35 2.20
N ILE A 351 -17.67 -12.87 3.40
CA ILE A 351 -18.59 -12.06 4.20
C ILE A 351 -18.01 -10.67 4.36
N ILE A 352 -18.82 -9.64 4.08
CA ILE A 352 -18.58 -8.27 4.52
C ILE A 352 -19.51 -8.01 5.70
N MET A 353 -18.93 -7.86 6.88
CA MET A 353 -19.64 -7.53 8.12
C MET A 353 -19.67 -6.02 8.33
N ALA A 354 -20.84 -5.41 8.13
CA ALA A 354 -21.10 -3.98 8.25
C ALA A 354 -22.29 -3.70 9.21
N LEU A 355 -22.23 -4.32 10.39
CA LEU A 355 -23.13 -4.04 11.52
C LEU A 355 -22.35 -3.30 12.62
N GLY A 356 -23.05 -2.54 13.45
CA GLY A 356 -22.49 -1.87 14.62
C GLY A 356 -22.92 -0.42 14.80
N THR A 357 -23.32 0.26 13.72
CA THR A 357 -23.76 1.67 13.78
C THR A 357 -24.89 1.85 14.78
N ASN A 358 -25.92 0.99 14.72
CA ASN A 358 -27.06 1.03 15.63
C ASN A 358 -26.70 0.60 17.07
N ASP A 359 -25.77 -0.35 17.23
CA ASP A 359 -25.27 -0.78 18.54
C ASP A 359 -24.60 0.38 19.28
N ALA A 360 -23.88 1.25 18.55
CA ALA A 360 -23.18 2.41 19.09
C ALA A 360 -24.10 3.55 19.57
N ASP A 361 -25.43 3.43 19.42
CA ASP A 361 -26.35 4.32 20.13
C ASP A 361 -26.05 4.25 21.65
N PRO A 362 -25.76 5.38 22.34
CA PRO A 362 -25.33 5.36 23.73
C PRO A 362 -26.27 4.62 24.69
N TYR A 363 -27.59 4.63 24.42
CA TYR A 363 -28.54 3.88 25.23
C TYR A 363 -28.33 2.37 25.10
N ARG A 364 -28.03 1.88 23.89
CA ARG A 364 -27.74 0.46 23.64
C ARG A 364 -26.33 0.08 24.06
N TRP A 365 -25.35 0.89 23.69
CA TRP A 365 -23.95 0.61 23.92
C TRP A 365 -23.63 0.46 25.42
N TYR A 366 -24.10 1.38 26.26
CA TYR A 366 -23.84 1.31 27.70
C TYR A 366 -24.61 0.18 28.40
N GLN A 367 -25.64 -0.38 27.78
CA GLN A 367 -26.35 -1.54 28.31
C GLN A 367 -25.76 -2.87 27.85
N TRP A 368 -25.29 -2.98 26.61
CA TRP A 368 -24.96 -4.27 25.99
C TRP A 368 -23.67 -4.28 25.16
N GLY A 369 -23.01 -3.14 24.93
CA GLY A 369 -21.80 -3.02 24.11
C GLY A 369 -20.64 -3.90 24.60
N TYR A 370 -20.62 -4.26 25.88
CA TYR A 370 -19.64 -5.19 26.45
C TYR A 370 -19.73 -6.63 25.86
N GLU A 371 -20.86 -7.02 25.26
CA GLU A 371 -21.03 -8.32 24.57
C GLU A 371 -20.74 -8.25 23.07
N TYR A 372 -20.60 -7.04 22.50
CA TYR A 372 -20.50 -6.82 21.06
C TYR A 372 -19.43 -7.70 20.41
N LYS A 373 -18.23 -7.76 21.01
CA LYS A 373 -17.13 -8.58 20.52
C LYS A 373 -17.50 -10.07 20.47
N GLN A 374 -18.06 -10.60 21.54
CA GLN A 374 -18.45 -12.01 21.61
C GLN A 374 -19.55 -12.33 20.59
N ASP A 375 -20.53 -11.45 20.45
CA ASP A 375 -21.60 -11.63 19.47
C ASP A 375 -21.10 -11.49 18.03
N TYR A 376 -20.09 -10.66 17.77
CA TYR A 376 -19.43 -10.60 16.46
C TYR A 376 -18.79 -11.94 16.09
N PHE A 377 -17.99 -12.53 16.98
CA PHE A 377 -17.41 -13.86 16.72
C PHE A 377 -18.48 -14.92 16.51
N ALA A 378 -19.51 -14.92 17.37
CA ALA A 378 -20.61 -15.86 17.23
C ALA A 378 -21.31 -15.70 15.87
N MET A 379 -21.49 -14.47 15.37
CA MET A 379 -22.11 -14.22 14.07
C MET A 379 -21.27 -14.82 12.94
N ILE A 380 -19.95 -14.68 13.00
CA ILE A 380 -19.04 -15.31 12.03
C ILE A 380 -19.12 -16.85 12.11
N ASP A 381 -19.22 -17.41 13.32
CA ASP A 381 -19.29 -18.85 13.53
C ASP A 381 -20.54 -19.49 12.93
N GLU A 382 -21.65 -18.74 12.81
CA GLU A 382 -22.86 -19.20 12.09
C GLU A 382 -22.61 -19.53 10.61
N PHE A 383 -21.53 -19.00 10.02
CA PHE A 383 -21.12 -19.27 8.64
C PHE A 383 -19.95 -20.27 8.54
N ARG A 384 -19.39 -20.69 9.68
CA ARG A 384 -18.29 -21.66 9.77
C ARG A 384 -18.80 -23.07 10.11
N THR A 385 -19.90 -23.48 9.50
CA THR A 385 -20.51 -24.80 9.69
C THR A 385 -20.19 -25.74 8.54
N ASP A 386 -20.30 -27.06 8.74
CA ASP A 386 -20.18 -28.08 7.69
C ASP A 386 -18.88 -28.00 6.86
N GLY A 387 -17.77 -27.58 7.49
CA GLY A 387 -16.47 -27.43 6.85
C GLY A 387 -16.32 -26.19 5.96
N LYS A 388 -17.34 -25.33 5.90
CA LYS A 388 -17.24 -23.98 5.32
C LYS A 388 -16.43 -23.09 6.26
N ASN A 389 -15.68 -22.19 5.66
CA ASN A 389 -14.95 -21.15 6.38
C ASN A 389 -14.80 -19.96 5.42
N PRO A 390 -15.76 -19.03 5.35
CA PRO A 390 -15.65 -17.89 4.43
C PRO A 390 -14.47 -16.97 4.81
N ILE A 391 -14.00 -16.19 3.84
CA ILE A 391 -13.07 -15.08 4.08
C ILE A 391 -13.88 -13.92 4.66
N ILE A 392 -13.34 -13.26 5.70
CA ILE A 392 -14.05 -12.23 6.45
C ILE A 392 -13.44 -10.87 6.12
N PHE A 393 -14.33 -9.93 5.81
CA PHE A 393 -14.05 -8.50 5.74
C PHE A 393 -14.86 -7.82 6.83
N SER A 394 -14.19 -7.04 7.68
CA SER A 394 -14.82 -6.31 8.78
C SER A 394 -14.88 -4.84 8.44
N ALA A 395 -16.10 -4.32 8.26
CA ALA A 395 -16.31 -2.92 7.91
C ALA A 395 -16.41 -2.05 9.17
N LEU A 396 -15.76 -0.90 9.13
CA LEU A 396 -15.90 0.16 10.13
C LEU A 396 -17.17 0.95 9.83
N ALA A 397 -17.89 1.36 10.87
CA ALA A 397 -19.12 2.13 10.70
C ALA A 397 -18.82 3.52 10.11
N PRO A 398 -19.61 3.98 9.11
CA PRO A 398 -19.49 5.35 8.62
C PRO A 398 -19.87 6.37 9.70
N PRO A 399 -19.45 7.64 9.57
CA PRO A 399 -19.85 8.68 10.50
C PRO A 399 -21.36 8.96 10.37
N ILE A 400 -21.97 9.36 11.48
CA ILE A 400 -23.29 9.99 11.48
C ILE A 400 -23.14 11.51 11.62
N PHE A 401 -24.20 12.27 11.40
CA PHE A 401 -24.16 13.73 11.36
C PHE A 401 -25.21 14.37 12.29
N PRO A 402 -24.97 15.60 12.76
CA PRO A 402 -23.71 16.36 12.69
C PRO A 402 -22.56 15.67 13.46
N ASN A 403 -21.36 15.67 12.87
CA ASN A 403 -20.28 14.78 13.31
C ASN A 403 -19.83 15.07 14.77
N GLU A 404 -19.54 16.34 15.07
CA GLU A 404 -18.90 16.77 16.33
C GLU A 404 -19.83 16.78 17.56
N SER A 405 -21.16 16.77 17.37
CA SER A 405 -22.13 16.87 18.47
C SER A 405 -22.95 15.61 18.70
N SER A 406 -22.75 14.55 17.91
CA SER A 406 -23.45 13.29 18.09
C SER A 406 -22.78 12.43 19.16
N ASN A 407 -23.47 12.15 20.27
CA ASN A 407 -22.97 11.23 21.29
C ASN A 407 -22.73 9.82 20.74
N GLN A 408 -23.50 9.42 19.72
CA GLN A 408 -23.31 8.13 19.06
C GLN A 408 -22.03 8.12 18.20
N ASN A 409 -21.61 9.22 17.57
CA ASN A 409 -20.30 9.25 16.90
C ASN A 409 -19.15 9.09 17.87
N LYS A 410 -19.25 9.65 19.08
CA LYS A 410 -18.20 9.44 20.09
C LYS A 410 -18.05 7.96 20.41
N VAL A 411 -19.17 7.24 20.57
CA VAL A 411 -19.13 5.78 20.75
C VAL A 411 -18.58 5.08 19.50
N ILE A 412 -18.96 5.50 18.29
CA ILE A 412 -18.44 4.95 17.03
C ILE A 412 -16.90 5.10 16.96
N GLU A 413 -16.39 6.31 17.15
CA GLU A 413 -14.98 6.67 16.96
C GLU A 413 -14.09 6.20 18.12
N GLU A 414 -14.54 6.36 19.37
CA GLU A 414 -13.74 6.09 20.56
C GLU A 414 -13.83 4.63 21.04
N GLU A 415 -14.92 3.91 20.72
CA GLU A 415 -15.16 2.57 21.25
C GLU A 415 -15.38 1.51 20.16
N LEU A 416 -16.36 1.69 19.27
CA LEU A 416 -16.74 0.67 18.28
C LEU A 416 -15.63 0.44 17.24
N ILE A 417 -15.11 1.49 16.60
CA ILE A 417 -14.09 1.37 15.56
C ILE A 417 -12.82 0.68 16.09
N PRO A 418 -12.24 1.11 17.24
CA PRO A 418 -11.13 0.38 17.85
C PRO A 418 -11.45 -1.09 18.11
N LEU A 419 -12.65 -1.38 18.63
CA LEU A 419 -13.08 -2.75 18.91
C LEU A 419 -13.21 -3.61 17.65
N VAL A 420 -13.79 -3.07 16.57
CA VAL A 420 -13.91 -3.77 15.28
C VAL A 420 -12.53 -4.01 14.66
N ARG A 421 -11.57 -3.08 14.80
CA ARG A 421 -10.18 -3.30 14.37
C ARG A 421 -9.53 -4.44 15.16
N THR A 422 -9.71 -4.50 16.49
CA THR A 422 -9.24 -5.62 17.30
C THR A 422 -9.87 -6.95 16.88
N ILE A 423 -11.18 -6.96 16.62
CA ILE A 423 -11.89 -8.15 16.13
C ILE A 423 -11.35 -8.59 14.77
N ALA A 424 -11.10 -7.64 13.87
CA ALA A 424 -10.55 -7.93 12.54
C ALA A 424 -9.15 -8.57 12.64
N ASP A 425 -8.28 -8.03 13.49
CA ASP A 425 -6.95 -8.60 13.75
C ASP A 425 -7.03 -10.04 14.29
N GLU A 426 -7.88 -10.29 15.28
CA GLU A 426 -8.09 -11.63 15.86
C GLU A 426 -8.74 -12.62 14.89
N LEU A 427 -9.52 -12.14 13.92
CA LEU A 427 -10.08 -12.94 12.84
C LEU A 427 -9.15 -13.12 11.65
N HIS A 428 -8.03 -12.39 11.60
CA HIS A 428 -7.22 -12.16 10.40
C HIS A 428 -8.06 -11.70 9.20
N ALA A 429 -9.07 -10.87 9.49
CA ALA A 429 -9.99 -10.29 8.53
C ALA A 429 -9.41 -9.00 7.93
N VAL A 430 -9.77 -8.74 6.67
CA VAL A 430 -9.43 -7.47 6.02
C VAL A 430 -10.37 -6.39 6.55
N VAL A 431 -9.81 -5.21 6.87
CA VAL A 431 -10.61 -4.06 7.31
C VAL A 431 -11.10 -3.27 6.09
N ILE A 432 -12.40 -2.94 6.07
CA ILE A 432 -12.99 -1.99 5.13
C ILE A 432 -13.33 -0.71 5.90
N ASP A 433 -12.65 0.39 5.60
CA ASP A 433 -12.83 1.65 6.35
C ASP A 433 -13.89 2.54 5.68
N PHE A 434 -15.17 2.31 6.00
CA PHE A 434 -16.24 3.23 5.58
C PHE A 434 -16.32 4.50 6.43
N HIS A 435 -15.37 4.74 7.32
CA HIS A 435 -15.41 5.90 8.20
C HIS A 435 -14.59 7.06 7.63
N SER A 436 -13.29 6.84 7.46
CA SER A 436 -12.30 7.91 7.27
C SER A 436 -12.61 8.85 6.11
N ASP A 437 -12.97 8.31 4.94
CA ASP A 437 -13.23 9.10 3.73
C ASP A 437 -14.63 9.75 3.69
N LEU A 438 -15.52 9.34 4.59
CA LEU A 438 -16.87 9.88 4.74
C LEU A 438 -16.97 10.95 5.84
N VAL A 439 -15.92 11.14 6.65
CA VAL A 439 -15.87 12.20 7.67
C VAL A 439 -16.01 13.58 7.01
N GLY A 440 -16.94 14.38 7.53
CA GLY A 440 -17.22 15.73 7.01
C GLY A 440 -17.99 15.76 5.69
N ARG A 441 -18.37 14.61 5.12
CA ARG A 441 -19.07 14.49 3.83
C ARG A 441 -20.59 14.40 3.97
N LYS A 442 -21.22 15.29 4.73
CA LYS A 442 -22.70 15.31 4.91
C LYS A 442 -23.46 15.40 3.59
N ASP A 443 -22.82 15.95 2.55
CA ASP A 443 -23.32 16.02 1.17
C ASP A 443 -23.56 14.64 0.53
N LEU A 444 -22.86 13.60 1.00
CA LEU A 444 -23.01 12.22 0.54
C LEU A 444 -24.09 11.44 1.28
N PHE A 445 -24.92 12.10 2.10
CA PHE A 445 -25.95 11.47 2.92
C PHE A 445 -27.32 12.12 2.71
N ASN A 446 -28.36 11.30 2.54
CA ASN A 446 -29.75 11.76 2.43
C ASN A 446 -30.25 12.37 3.73
N ASP A 447 -29.80 11.81 4.85
CA ASP A 447 -30.09 12.31 6.19
C ASP A 447 -28.81 12.30 7.03
N ASN A 448 -28.94 12.19 8.34
CA ASN A 448 -27.82 12.22 9.26
C ASN A 448 -27.08 10.87 9.41
N ALA A 449 -27.51 9.79 8.75
CA ALA A 449 -26.88 8.47 8.92
C ALA A 449 -26.80 7.67 7.60
N HIS A 450 -27.71 7.89 6.66
CA HIS A 450 -27.87 7.07 5.48
C HIS A 450 -27.22 7.73 4.25
N PRO A 451 -26.24 7.06 3.61
CA PRO A 451 -25.65 7.52 2.36
C PRO A 451 -26.70 7.70 1.25
N ASN A 452 -26.53 8.72 0.43
CA ASN A 452 -27.22 8.83 -0.85
C ASN A 452 -26.52 7.95 -1.91
N GLU A 453 -27.01 7.93 -3.15
CA GLU A 453 -26.42 7.09 -4.21
C GLU A 453 -24.91 7.34 -4.41
N ALA A 454 -24.45 8.60 -4.33
CA ALA A 454 -23.04 8.95 -4.46
C ALA A 454 -22.20 8.51 -3.24
N GLY A 455 -22.77 8.61 -2.03
CA GLY A 455 -22.13 8.05 -0.83
C GLY A 455 -22.03 6.53 -0.88
N ALA A 456 -23.08 5.86 -1.36
CA ALA A 456 -23.08 4.43 -1.60
C ALA A 456 -22.07 4.00 -2.68
N ALA A 457 -21.85 4.85 -3.70
CA ALA A 457 -20.80 4.64 -4.71
C ALA A 457 -19.40 4.67 -4.11
N LEU A 458 -19.10 5.68 -3.27
CA LEU A 458 -17.81 5.76 -2.57
C LEU A 458 -17.59 4.54 -1.66
N MET A 459 -18.62 4.11 -0.91
CA MET A 459 -18.52 2.88 -0.11
C MET A 459 -18.26 1.64 -0.98
N ALA A 460 -18.90 1.54 -2.14
CA ALA A 460 -18.66 0.43 -3.06
C ALA A 460 -17.21 0.43 -3.60
N GLU A 461 -16.65 1.60 -3.92
CA GLU A 461 -15.25 1.76 -4.34
C GLU A 461 -14.28 1.33 -3.23
N ILE A 462 -14.48 1.78 -1.99
CA ILE A 462 -13.66 1.39 -0.83
C ILE A 462 -13.70 -0.13 -0.62
N ALA A 463 -14.88 -0.75 -0.72
CA ALA A 463 -15.03 -2.20 -0.60
C ALA A 463 -14.34 -2.95 -1.76
N TYR A 464 -14.48 -2.44 -2.99
CA TYR A 464 -13.82 -2.98 -4.17
C TYR A 464 -12.29 -2.93 -4.04
N GLU A 465 -11.73 -1.81 -3.58
CA GLU A 465 -10.29 -1.66 -3.33
C GLU A 465 -9.80 -2.63 -2.26
N ALA A 466 -10.51 -2.76 -1.13
CA ALA A 466 -10.14 -3.72 -0.09
C ALA A 466 -10.14 -5.17 -0.61
N ILE A 467 -11.16 -5.55 -1.39
CA ILE A 467 -11.26 -6.89 -1.99
C ILE A 467 -10.12 -7.11 -2.98
N THR A 468 -9.84 -6.17 -3.87
CA THR A 468 -8.80 -6.33 -4.90
C THR A 468 -7.38 -6.29 -4.32
N GLN A 469 -7.10 -5.39 -3.38
CA GLN A 469 -5.80 -5.31 -2.70
C GLN A 469 -5.49 -6.56 -1.90
N SER A 470 -6.50 -7.18 -1.27
CA SER A 470 -6.30 -8.47 -0.58
C SER A 470 -5.81 -9.58 -1.52
N GLN A 471 -5.99 -9.42 -2.84
CA GLN A 471 -5.57 -10.38 -3.86
C GLN A 471 -4.18 -10.06 -4.41
N ASN A 472 -3.66 -8.85 -4.26
CA ASN A 472 -2.39 -8.41 -4.87
C ASN A 472 -1.16 -9.20 -4.40
N ASN A 473 -1.26 -9.86 -3.24
CA ASN A 473 -0.21 -10.77 -2.77
C ASN A 473 -0.14 -12.07 -3.58
N LEU A 474 -1.12 -12.34 -4.45
CA LEU A 474 -1.16 -13.50 -5.32
C LEU A 474 -0.95 -13.10 -6.78
N GLN A 475 -0.12 -13.86 -7.49
CA GLN A 475 -0.01 -13.74 -8.94
C GLN A 475 -0.58 -15.00 -9.58
N ALA A 476 -1.44 -14.81 -10.58
CA ALA A 476 -1.96 -15.92 -11.37
C ALA A 476 -0.92 -16.43 -12.35
N HIS A 477 -0.94 -17.73 -12.61
CA HIS A 477 -0.18 -18.34 -13.68
C HIS A 477 -0.90 -19.61 -14.14
N ALA A 478 -1.11 -19.71 -15.45
CA ALA A 478 -1.75 -20.84 -16.08
C ALA A 478 -0.97 -21.30 -17.31
N GLU A 479 -0.92 -22.61 -17.50
CA GLU A 479 -0.46 -23.27 -18.72
C GLU A 479 -1.61 -24.09 -19.29
N VAL A 480 -1.73 -24.15 -20.62
CA VAL A 480 -2.77 -24.94 -21.30
C VAL A 480 -2.18 -25.72 -22.46
N VAL A 481 -2.62 -26.96 -22.59
CA VAL A 481 -2.40 -27.83 -23.75
C VAL A 481 -3.74 -28.02 -24.44
N ASP A 482 -3.77 -27.76 -25.76
CA ASP A 482 -4.98 -27.77 -26.57
C ASP A 482 -6.01 -26.69 -26.18
N GLY A 483 -5.54 -25.43 -26.23
CA GLY A 483 -6.31 -24.26 -25.83
C GLY A 483 -5.46 -22.99 -25.91
N LYS A 484 -5.92 -21.93 -25.24
CA LYS A 484 -5.24 -20.63 -25.14
C LYS A 484 -5.49 -20.00 -23.76
N VAL A 485 -4.42 -19.52 -23.12
CA VAL A 485 -4.51 -18.59 -22.00
C VAL A 485 -4.91 -17.22 -22.57
N ILE A 486 -6.11 -16.75 -22.25
CA ILE A 486 -6.60 -15.42 -22.67
C ILE A 486 -5.89 -14.34 -21.85
N ASN A 487 -5.78 -14.58 -20.54
CA ASN A 487 -4.91 -13.89 -19.59
C ASN A 487 -4.61 -14.86 -18.43
N ASP A 488 -3.73 -14.48 -17.50
CA ASP A 488 -3.17 -15.39 -16.48
C ASP A 488 -4.22 -16.10 -15.61
N ASN A 489 -5.45 -15.59 -15.55
CA ASN A 489 -6.58 -16.18 -14.82
C ASN A 489 -7.80 -16.53 -15.68
N LYS A 490 -7.74 -16.44 -17.01
CA LYS A 490 -8.83 -16.81 -17.94
C LYS A 490 -8.28 -17.68 -19.05
N ILE A 491 -8.75 -18.92 -19.13
CA ILE A 491 -8.22 -19.96 -20.01
C ILE A 491 -9.33 -20.49 -20.88
N LEU A 492 -9.13 -20.44 -22.19
CA LEU A 492 -9.93 -21.16 -23.18
C LEU A 492 -9.28 -22.52 -23.42
N VAL A 493 -10.03 -23.61 -23.34
CA VAL A 493 -9.52 -24.97 -23.55
C VAL A 493 -10.50 -25.78 -24.39
N ASN A 494 -10.00 -26.57 -25.33
CA ASN A 494 -10.84 -27.49 -26.10
C ASN A 494 -11.25 -28.67 -25.21
N VAL A 495 -12.40 -29.29 -25.50
CA VAL A 495 -12.85 -30.49 -24.78
C VAL A 495 -11.80 -31.60 -24.91
N GLY A 496 -11.35 -32.14 -23.77
CA GLY A 496 -10.27 -33.12 -23.68
C GLY A 496 -8.87 -32.54 -23.47
N GLY A 497 -8.72 -31.21 -23.53
CA GLY A 497 -7.46 -30.52 -23.25
C GLY A 497 -7.05 -30.58 -21.77
N ASN A 498 -5.84 -30.11 -21.48
CA ASN A 498 -5.25 -30.12 -20.15
C ASN A 498 -4.82 -28.72 -19.73
N ILE A 499 -4.97 -28.38 -18.45
CA ILE A 499 -4.46 -27.13 -17.88
C ILE A 499 -3.63 -27.41 -16.63
N LYS A 500 -2.70 -26.52 -16.36
CA LYS A 500 -1.95 -26.46 -15.11
C LYS A 500 -2.09 -25.06 -14.54
N LEU A 501 -2.53 -24.98 -13.29
CA LEU A 501 -2.71 -23.72 -12.56
C LEU A 501 -1.67 -23.67 -11.44
N SER A 502 -0.87 -22.60 -11.39
CA SER A 502 0.27 -22.49 -10.49
C SER A 502 0.44 -21.07 -9.94
N PRO A 503 -0.50 -20.60 -9.10
CA PRO A 503 -0.39 -19.30 -8.47
C PRO A 503 0.89 -19.18 -7.66
N SER A 504 1.40 -17.95 -7.54
CA SER A 504 2.52 -17.61 -6.66
C SER A 504 2.08 -16.58 -5.60
N SER A 505 2.84 -16.53 -4.51
CA SER A 505 2.70 -15.53 -3.45
C SER A 505 4.10 -15.01 -3.09
N ASN A 506 4.17 -13.77 -2.62
CA ASN A 506 5.39 -13.20 -2.02
C ASN A 506 5.63 -13.70 -0.58
N GLU A 507 4.68 -14.43 -0.01
CA GLU A 507 4.71 -14.97 1.34
C GLU A 507 4.64 -16.51 1.36
N GLU A 508 5.10 -17.10 2.46
CA GLU A 508 4.85 -18.52 2.73
C GLU A 508 3.46 -18.75 3.31
N GLY A 509 2.86 -19.90 2.98
CA GLY A 509 1.50 -20.19 3.43
C GLY A 509 0.94 -21.51 2.89
N GLN A 510 -0.34 -21.72 3.19
CA GLN A 510 -1.11 -22.90 2.80
C GLN A 510 -2.06 -22.56 1.66
N TRP A 511 -2.28 -23.53 0.77
CA TRP A 511 -3.14 -23.40 -0.40
C TRP A 511 -4.37 -24.29 -0.22
N LYS A 512 -5.54 -23.80 -0.63
CA LYS A 512 -6.75 -24.60 -0.69
C LYS A 512 -7.54 -24.24 -1.94
N TRP A 513 -7.73 -25.24 -2.79
CA TRP A 513 -8.50 -25.13 -4.00
C TRP A 513 -9.92 -25.64 -3.83
N THR A 514 -10.85 -24.99 -4.50
CA THR A 514 -12.18 -25.50 -4.80
C THR A 514 -12.47 -25.30 -6.29
N GLY A 515 -13.34 -26.12 -6.86
CA GLY A 515 -13.71 -26.00 -8.26
C GLY A 515 -14.93 -26.85 -8.63
N PRO A 516 -15.26 -26.91 -9.94
CA PRO A 516 -16.39 -27.69 -10.45
C PRO A 516 -16.33 -29.15 -10.04
N ASN A 517 -17.49 -29.83 -10.02
CA ASN A 517 -17.59 -31.26 -9.67
C ASN A 517 -16.98 -31.64 -8.31
N ASN A 518 -17.13 -30.77 -7.30
CA ASN A 518 -16.57 -30.93 -5.94
C ASN A 518 -15.04 -31.06 -5.91
N PHE A 519 -14.35 -30.51 -6.91
CA PHE A 519 -12.90 -30.49 -6.92
C PHE A 519 -12.35 -29.79 -5.67
N ASN A 520 -11.35 -30.38 -5.06
CA ASN A 520 -10.59 -29.80 -3.96
C ASN A 520 -9.14 -30.26 -3.99
N SER A 521 -8.22 -29.40 -3.54
CA SER A 521 -6.79 -29.71 -3.44
C SER A 521 -6.12 -28.79 -2.43
N ASN A 522 -5.06 -29.26 -1.77
CA ASN A 522 -4.21 -28.43 -0.91
C ASN A 522 -2.83 -28.13 -1.53
N SER A 523 -2.60 -28.59 -2.76
CA SER A 523 -1.36 -28.33 -3.49
C SER A 523 -1.33 -26.90 -4.01
N ARG A 524 -0.16 -26.24 -3.99
CA ARG A 524 0.00 -24.94 -4.67
C ARG A 524 -0.35 -25.04 -6.14
N THR A 525 0.22 -26.04 -6.80
CA THR A 525 0.03 -26.29 -8.23
C THR A 525 -0.96 -27.44 -8.42
N ILE A 526 -1.89 -27.26 -9.36
CA ILE A 526 -2.83 -28.31 -9.75
C ILE A 526 -2.78 -28.53 -11.27
N ASP A 527 -2.85 -29.80 -11.65
CA ASP A 527 -2.99 -30.24 -13.03
C ASP A 527 -4.41 -30.79 -13.23
N ILE A 528 -5.14 -30.25 -14.21
CA ILE A 528 -6.49 -30.67 -14.56
C ILE A 528 -6.44 -31.22 -15.98
N ASN A 529 -6.56 -32.54 -16.07
CA ASN A 529 -6.42 -33.28 -17.32
C ASN A 529 -7.79 -33.67 -17.90
N ASN A 530 -7.86 -33.78 -19.22
CA ASN A 530 -9.02 -34.26 -19.96
C ASN A 530 -10.31 -33.48 -19.64
N ILE A 531 -10.24 -32.15 -19.71
CA ILE A 531 -11.33 -31.25 -19.29
C ILE A 531 -12.59 -31.48 -20.13
N GLN A 532 -13.69 -31.81 -19.45
CA GLN A 532 -14.99 -32.03 -20.10
C GLN A 532 -15.97 -30.87 -19.89
N ASN A 533 -15.74 -30.04 -18.87
CA ASN A 533 -16.58 -28.90 -18.50
C ASN A 533 -15.69 -27.72 -18.12
N GLY A 534 -16.06 -26.52 -18.55
CA GLY A 534 -15.47 -25.28 -18.05
C GLY A 534 -16.01 -24.94 -16.66
N GLY A 535 -15.44 -23.94 -15.99
CA GLY A 535 -15.91 -23.50 -14.68
C GLY A 535 -14.92 -22.61 -13.96
N ILE A 536 -15.21 -22.29 -12.70
CA ILE A 536 -14.36 -21.44 -11.86
C ILE A 536 -13.58 -22.30 -10.88
N TYR A 537 -12.26 -22.24 -10.96
CA TYR A 537 -11.38 -22.76 -9.93
C TYR A 537 -10.95 -21.61 -9.03
N ILE A 538 -11.16 -21.79 -7.73
CA ILE A 538 -10.86 -20.80 -6.71
C ILE A 538 -9.70 -21.36 -5.90
N VAL A 539 -8.67 -20.57 -5.74
CA VAL A 539 -7.59 -20.86 -4.79
C VAL A 539 -7.62 -19.84 -3.68
N GLN A 540 -7.63 -20.35 -2.46
CA GLN A 540 -7.38 -19.56 -1.28
C GLN A 540 -5.96 -19.79 -0.81
N PHE A 541 -5.28 -18.71 -0.48
CA PHE A 541 -3.98 -18.71 0.18
C PHE A 541 -4.16 -18.22 1.61
N THR A 542 -3.59 -18.93 2.58
CA THR A 542 -3.49 -18.48 3.96
C THR A 542 -2.03 -18.34 4.32
N ASN A 543 -1.58 -17.11 4.58
CA ASN A 543 -0.18 -16.87 4.95
C ASN A 543 0.12 -17.38 6.37
N THR A 544 1.39 -17.32 6.78
CA THR A 544 1.81 -17.76 8.12
C THR A 544 1.21 -16.96 9.28
N LYS A 545 0.67 -15.77 9.01
CA LYS A 545 -0.04 -14.93 9.99
C LYS A 545 -1.52 -15.26 10.10
N GLY A 546 -2.06 -16.11 9.23
CA GLY A 546 -3.48 -16.46 9.19
C GLY A 546 -4.33 -15.57 8.27
N GLU A 547 -3.73 -14.55 7.62
CA GLU A 547 -4.41 -13.69 6.65
C GLU A 547 -4.72 -14.48 5.38
N ARG A 548 -5.89 -14.21 4.79
CA ARG A 548 -6.44 -15.01 3.70
C ARG A 548 -6.65 -14.17 2.45
N SER A 549 -6.10 -14.66 1.35
CA SER A 549 -6.27 -14.11 0.00
C SER A 549 -6.96 -15.12 -0.91
N ILE A 550 -7.59 -14.63 -1.97
CA ILE A 550 -8.30 -15.47 -2.94
C ILE A 550 -7.91 -15.11 -4.35
N LEU A 551 -7.72 -16.10 -5.21
CA LEU A 551 -7.47 -15.93 -6.62
C LEU A 551 -8.36 -16.90 -7.40
N LYS A 552 -8.73 -16.49 -8.62
CA LYS A 552 -9.63 -17.26 -9.49
C LYS A 552 -8.93 -17.68 -10.76
N TYR A 553 -9.42 -18.75 -11.35
CA TYR A 553 -9.14 -19.17 -12.70
C TYR A 553 -10.46 -19.51 -13.39
N SER A 554 -10.78 -18.79 -14.47
CA SER A 554 -11.96 -19.03 -15.29
C SER A 554 -11.59 -19.92 -16.47
N ILE A 555 -12.08 -21.16 -16.44
CA ILE A 555 -11.87 -22.14 -17.50
C ILE A 555 -13.09 -22.15 -18.41
N ILE A 556 -12.84 -21.95 -19.70
CA ILE A 556 -13.84 -21.73 -20.75
C ILE A 556 -13.66 -22.85 -21.76
N LEU A 557 -14.74 -23.53 -22.12
CA LEU A 557 -14.71 -24.50 -23.21
C LEU A 557 -14.96 -23.83 -24.55
N ASN A 558 -14.14 -24.19 -25.53
CA ASN A 558 -14.32 -23.86 -26.94
C ASN A 558 -15.17 -24.92 -27.66
#